data_AF-A0A832FSN2-F1
#
_entry.id   AF-A0A832FSN2-F1
#
_cell.length_a   1.000
_cell.length_b   1.000
_cell.length_c   1.000
_cell.angle_alpha   90.00
_cell.angle_beta   90.00
_cell.angle_gamma   90.00
#
_symmetry.space_group_name_H-M   'P 1'
#
loop_
_entity.id
_entity.type
_entity.pdbx_description
1 polymer ?
#
loop_
_entity_poly.entity_id
_entity_poly.type
_entity_poly.pdbx_seq_one_letter_code
_entity_poly.pdbx_strand_id
1 'polypeptide(L)'
;MGKASVDKGIAFEDMVEVWLSLKGLAYEKRPRIMSPIGFYIEVDFLVYDSKGKIIVEAKNLEKPVDRDVVMKVWNNVVILGAYKAIIVSSSGYTESAVKLAKRLGRVELYTLEEIVREVESIRFKPQSTFIEPILTPWTALKWVEDKVAERKLFIFKTERGESIESIYIPLFYIRCKIPVDQGKVRETRILVSALTGLPLAYDQKSRIIYDALEHIVDLPKDILEIYRVHAGRRVARSEIIQYYGESTWIRLMKHLTPRGLVKRITERPVTVEIINIYPTIDALEQVVESIEKTRKTDKPQSDFEVKEQLYSQGSITLFLEQVLRAKTQTIIQLYAPVYKVKLVDNRGNYRNIIVAGWIKEPTIYNTKYFI
;
A
#
# COMPACT_ATOMS: atom_id res chain seq x y z
N MET A 1 -14.87 -11.58 -30.76
CA MET A 1 -13.44 -11.38 -30.44
C MET A 1 -12.88 -12.70 -29.94
N GLY A 2 -11.82 -13.23 -30.57
CA GLY A 2 -11.23 -14.51 -30.19
C GLY A 2 -10.35 -14.40 -28.94
N LYS A 3 -10.23 -15.47 -28.16
CA LYS A 3 -9.43 -15.58 -26.92
C LYS A 3 -8.03 -14.96 -27.03
N ALA A 4 -7.34 -15.22 -28.15
CA ALA A 4 -6.01 -14.68 -28.42
C ALA A 4 -5.93 -13.13 -28.54
N SER A 5 -7.01 -12.46 -28.95
CA SER A 5 -7.05 -10.99 -29.01
C SER A 5 -7.23 -10.38 -27.63
N VAL A 6 -7.94 -11.07 -26.73
CA VAL A 6 -8.11 -10.66 -25.32
C VAL A 6 -6.79 -10.84 -24.59
N ASP A 7 -6.12 -11.98 -24.77
CA ASP A 7 -4.83 -12.28 -24.15
C ASP A 7 -3.75 -11.26 -24.55
N LYS A 8 -3.73 -10.82 -25.82
CA LYS A 8 -2.83 -9.76 -26.29
C LYS A 8 -3.15 -8.38 -25.70
N GLY A 9 -4.42 -8.07 -25.46
CA GLY A 9 -4.83 -6.83 -24.81
C GLY A 9 -4.34 -6.77 -23.36
N ILE A 10 -4.51 -7.88 -22.63
CA ILE A 10 -4.06 -8.01 -21.24
C ILE A 10 -2.54 -7.88 -21.15
N ALA A 11 -1.79 -8.60 -21.99
CA ALA A 11 -0.32 -8.51 -21.98
C ALA A 11 0.20 -7.08 -22.25
N PHE A 12 -0.53 -6.30 -23.05
CA PHE A 12 -0.17 -4.90 -23.31
C PHE A 12 -0.43 -4.01 -22.08
N GLU A 13 -1.58 -4.17 -21.42
CA GLU A 13 -1.86 -3.49 -20.15
C GLU A 13 -0.83 -3.87 -19.07
N ASP A 14 -0.43 -5.14 -18.99
CA ASP A 14 0.57 -5.60 -18.03
C ASP A 14 1.94 -4.94 -18.28
N MET A 15 2.31 -4.68 -19.54
CA MET A 15 3.52 -3.92 -19.85
C MET A 15 3.42 -2.45 -19.39
N VAL A 16 2.27 -1.81 -19.60
CA VAL A 16 2.01 -0.45 -19.09
C VAL A 16 2.05 -0.42 -17.57
N GLU A 17 1.51 -1.46 -16.92
CA GLU A 17 1.53 -1.62 -15.48
C GLU A 17 2.97 -1.73 -14.94
N VAL A 18 3.81 -2.56 -15.57
CA VAL A 18 5.23 -2.67 -15.24
C VAL A 18 5.91 -1.31 -15.38
N TRP A 19 5.62 -0.58 -16.46
CA TRP A 19 6.18 0.74 -16.69
C TRP A 19 5.78 1.75 -15.60
N LEU A 20 4.49 1.82 -15.25
CA LEU A 20 4.00 2.67 -14.17
C LEU A 20 4.63 2.30 -12.81
N SER A 21 4.75 1.00 -12.53
CA SER A 21 5.40 0.47 -11.34
C SER A 21 6.88 0.86 -11.26
N LEU A 22 7.62 0.70 -12.36
CA LEU A 22 9.04 1.04 -12.46
C LEU A 22 9.29 2.56 -12.35
N LYS A 23 8.33 3.38 -12.79
CA LYS A 23 8.35 4.83 -12.54
C LYS A 23 8.06 5.20 -11.09
N GLY A 24 7.72 4.24 -10.23
CA GLY A 24 7.30 4.53 -8.87
C GLY A 24 6.04 5.40 -8.84
N LEU A 25 5.10 5.16 -9.75
CA LEU A 25 3.79 5.81 -9.73
C LEU A 25 2.79 4.98 -8.92
N ALA A 26 1.94 5.66 -8.17
CA ALA A 26 0.79 5.04 -7.50
C ALA A 26 -0.36 4.90 -8.49
N TYR A 27 -1.01 3.75 -8.57
CA TYR A 27 -2.09 3.55 -9.53
C TYR A 27 -3.13 2.53 -9.09
N GLU A 28 -4.34 2.68 -9.61
CA GLU A 28 -5.43 1.69 -9.59
C GLU A 28 -5.63 1.15 -11.00
N LYS A 29 -5.69 -0.18 -11.17
CA LYS A 29 -5.96 -0.84 -12.45
C LYS A 29 -7.47 -1.03 -12.64
N ARG A 30 -8.00 -0.60 -13.79
CA ARG A 30 -9.41 -0.68 -14.19
C ARG A 30 -10.43 -0.15 -13.16
N PRO A 31 -10.20 1.01 -12.51
CA PRO A 31 -11.16 1.56 -11.57
C PRO A 31 -12.44 2.02 -12.29
N ARG A 32 -13.58 1.73 -11.65
CA ARG A 32 -14.89 2.23 -12.07
C ARG A 32 -15.30 3.41 -11.22
N ILE A 33 -15.32 4.59 -11.83
CA ILE A 33 -15.50 5.86 -11.12
C ILE A 33 -16.83 6.48 -11.50
N MET A 34 -17.67 6.79 -10.51
CA MET A 34 -18.91 7.51 -10.76
C MET A 34 -18.60 8.98 -11.08
N SER A 35 -19.00 9.44 -12.26
CA SER A 35 -18.86 10.84 -12.68
C SER A 35 -19.79 11.75 -11.87
N PRO A 36 -19.50 13.07 -11.81
CA PRO A 36 -20.39 14.05 -11.19
C PRO A 36 -21.80 14.10 -11.79
N ILE A 37 -21.97 13.57 -13.00
CA ILE A 37 -23.22 13.55 -13.77
C ILE A 37 -23.88 12.16 -13.77
N GLY A 38 -23.45 11.26 -12.88
CA GLY A 38 -24.21 10.06 -12.51
C GLY A 38 -23.97 8.80 -13.35
N PHE A 39 -23.05 8.82 -14.32
CA PHE A 39 -22.62 7.61 -15.05
C PHE A 39 -21.22 7.14 -14.63
N TYR A 40 -20.94 5.86 -14.79
CA TYR A 40 -19.64 5.27 -14.50
C TYR A 40 -18.67 5.43 -15.67
N ILE A 41 -17.45 5.84 -15.36
CA ILE A 41 -16.31 5.85 -16.27
C ILE A 41 -15.34 4.79 -15.79
N GLU A 42 -14.96 3.89 -16.69
CA GLU A 42 -13.88 2.93 -16.50
C GLU A 42 -12.67 3.45 -17.28
N VAL A 43 -11.51 3.49 -16.63
CA VAL A 43 -10.22 3.86 -17.24
C VAL A 43 -9.26 2.70 -17.06
N ASP A 44 -8.30 2.51 -17.97
CA ASP A 44 -7.37 1.37 -17.87
C ASP A 44 -6.50 1.48 -16.60
N PHE A 45 -5.99 2.67 -16.30
CA PHE A 45 -5.38 2.99 -15.01
C PHE A 45 -5.73 4.41 -14.53
N LEU A 46 -6.00 4.54 -13.24
CA LEU A 46 -6.03 5.84 -12.57
C LEU A 46 -4.74 5.99 -11.75
N VAL A 47 -3.89 6.91 -12.18
CA VAL A 47 -2.57 7.15 -11.61
C VAL A 47 -2.61 8.40 -10.74
N TYR A 48 -1.80 8.41 -9.69
CA TYR A 48 -1.74 9.50 -8.73
C TYR A 48 -0.31 9.98 -8.53
N ASP A 49 -0.13 11.29 -8.52
CA ASP A 49 1.12 11.94 -8.16
C ASP A 49 0.89 13.17 -7.27
N SER A 50 1.97 13.93 -7.01
CA SER A 50 1.93 15.13 -6.18
C SER A 50 1.02 16.25 -6.71
N LYS A 51 0.71 16.27 -8.02
CA LYS A 51 -0.17 17.28 -8.65
C LYS A 51 -1.62 16.83 -8.71
N GLY A 52 -1.88 15.53 -8.67
CA GLY A 52 -3.23 14.97 -8.57
C GLY A 52 -3.42 13.71 -9.39
N LYS A 53 -4.61 13.57 -9.97
CA LYS A 53 -5.01 12.40 -10.77
C LYS A 53 -4.51 12.52 -12.21
N ILE A 54 -4.01 11.41 -12.73
CA ILE A 54 -3.65 11.20 -14.13
C ILE A 54 -4.45 10.01 -14.64
N ILE A 55 -5.05 10.12 -15.81
CA ILE A 55 -5.70 8.99 -16.48
C ILE A 55 -4.69 8.34 -17.41
N VAL A 56 -4.54 7.01 -17.36
CA VAL A 56 -3.73 6.27 -18.34
C VAL A 56 -4.60 5.30 -19.09
N GLU A 57 -4.53 5.36 -20.41
CA GLU A 57 -5.35 4.56 -21.33
C GLU A 57 -4.42 3.78 -22.26
N ALA A 58 -4.47 2.45 -22.18
CA ALA A 58 -3.70 1.52 -22.98
C ALA A 58 -4.53 1.09 -24.20
N LYS A 59 -4.05 1.41 -25.40
CA LYS A 59 -4.73 1.13 -26.67
C LYS A 59 -3.90 0.16 -27.51
N ASN A 60 -4.23 -1.12 -27.35
CA ASN A 60 -3.69 -2.17 -28.21
C ASN A 60 -4.56 -2.32 -29.47
N LEU A 61 -4.29 -1.50 -30.49
CA LEU A 61 -5.05 -1.46 -31.74
C LEU A 61 -4.15 -1.84 -32.92
N GLU A 62 -4.71 -2.48 -33.95
CA GLU A 62 -3.98 -2.76 -35.20
C GLU A 62 -3.66 -1.50 -35.99
N LYS A 63 -4.46 -0.44 -35.83
CA LYS A 63 -4.31 0.84 -36.53
C LYS A 63 -3.89 1.93 -35.55
N PRO A 64 -3.10 2.92 -36.01
CA PRO A 64 -2.70 4.05 -35.19
C PRO A 64 -3.90 4.75 -34.54
N VAL A 65 -3.72 5.19 -33.30
CA VAL A 65 -4.73 5.91 -32.54
C VAL A 65 -5.10 7.22 -33.25
N ASP A 66 -6.40 7.44 -33.41
CA ASP A 66 -6.95 8.60 -34.09
C ASP A 66 -7.30 9.76 -33.12
N ARG A 67 -7.80 10.84 -33.71
CA ARG A 67 -8.20 12.04 -33.01
C ARG A 67 -9.36 11.80 -32.04
N ASP A 68 -10.28 10.90 -32.35
CA ASP A 68 -11.51 10.69 -31.57
C ASP A 68 -11.20 10.02 -30.24
N VAL A 69 -10.24 9.08 -30.24
CA VAL A 69 -9.72 8.48 -29.00
C VAL A 69 -9.09 9.55 -28.10
N VAL A 70 -8.22 10.41 -28.65
CA VAL A 70 -7.62 11.52 -27.89
C VAL A 70 -8.70 12.43 -27.31
N MET A 71 -9.76 12.69 -28.08
CA MET A 71 -10.84 13.54 -27.64
C MET A 71 -11.68 12.91 -26.52
N LYS A 72 -11.95 11.61 -26.61
CA LYS A 72 -12.64 10.84 -25.57
C LYS A 72 -11.86 10.86 -24.26
N VAL A 73 -10.56 10.60 -24.31
CA VAL A 73 -9.70 10.58 -23.11
C VAL A 73 -9.63 11.98 -22.49
N TRP A 74 -9.52 13.03 -23.29
CA TRP A 74 -9.60 14.41 -22.81
C TRP A 74 -10.90 14.71 -22.06
N ASN A 75 -12.04 14.27 -22.58
CA ASN A 75 -13.32 14.46 -21.91
C ASN A 75 -13.32 13.74 -20.55
N ASN A 76 -12.75 12.54 -20.45
CA ASN A 76 -12.60 11.85 -19.18
C ASN A 76 -11.71 12.64 -18.19
N VAL A 77 -10.63 13.27 -18.67
CA VAL A 77 -9.78 14.14 -17.83
C VAL A 77 -10.62 15.25 -17.19
N VAL A 78 -11.44 15.94 -17.99
CA VAL A 78 -12.31 17.01 -17.50
C VAL A 78 -13.36 16.48 -16.52
N ILE A 79 -14.04 15.39 -16.86
CA ILE A 79 -15.14 14.84 -16.04
C ILE A 79 -14.63 14.31 -14.70
N LEU A 80 -13.48 13.64 -14.69
CA LEU A 80 -12.91 13.03 -13.48
C LEU A 80 -12.05 13.99 -12.65
N GLY A 81 -11.87 15.22 -13.10
CA GLY A 81 -11.00 16.20 -12.46
C GLY A 81 -9.53 15.78 -12.45
N ALA A 82 -9.10 15.00 -13.45
CA ALA A 82 -7.69 14.71 -13.65
C ALA A 82 -7.00 15.95 -14.24
N TYR A 83 -5.72 16.14 -13.92
CA TYR A 83 -4.98 17.28 -14.44
C TYR A 83 -4.30 16.95 -15.77
N LYS A 84 -4.16 15.66 -16.09
CA LYS A 84 -3.48 15.13 -17.28
C LYS A 84 -4.01 13.74 -17.65
N ALA A 85 -3.84 13.37 -18.92
CA ALA A 85 -3.96 12.00 -19.41
C ALA A 85 -2.68 11.54 -20.10
N ILE A 86 -2.45 10.23 -20.09
CA ILE A 86 -1.45 9.52 -20.88
C ILE A 86 -2.20 8.49 -21.72
N ILE A 87 -1.97 8.49 -23.02
CA ILE A 87 -2.43 7.41 -23.90
C ILE A 87 -1.20 6.62 -24.28
N VAL A 88 -1.27 5.29 -24.18
CA VAL A 88 -0.23 4.39 -24.65
C VAL A 88 -0.75 3.61 -25.85
N SER A 89 -0.04 3.62 -26.97
CA SER A 89 -0.46 2.93 -28.20
C SER A 89 0.55 1.87 -28.64
N SER A 90 0.07 0.68 -29.00
CA SER A 90 0.91 -0.37 -29.61
C SER A 90 1.23 -0.12 -31.08
N SER A 91 0.46 0.74 -31.76
CA SER A 91 0.59 1.03 -33.20
C SER A 91 0.84 2.51 -33.49
N GLY A 92 1.16 3.30 -32.46
CA GLY A 92 1.41 4.73 -32.58
C GLY A 92 0.15 5.56 -32.80
N TYR A 93 0.32 6.72 -33.43
CA TYR A 93 -0.70 7.77 -33.53
C TYR A 93 -0.76 8.35 -34.94
N THR A 94 -1.95 8.76 -35.35
CA THR A 94 -2.11 9.59 -36.55
C THR A 94 -1.60 11.02 -36.32
N GLU A 95 -1.20 11.72 -37.38
CA GLU A 95 -0.72 13.11 -37.27
C GLU A 95 -1.77 14.05 -36.66
N SER A 96 -3.05 13.82 -36.96
CA SER A 96 -4.17 14.59 -36.41
C SER A 96 -4.36 14.36 -34.90
N ALA A 97 -4.16 13.14 -34.41
CA ALA A 97 -4.14 12.81 -32.99
C ALA A 97 -3.01 13.52 -32.26
N VAL A 98 -1.79 13.49 -32.82
CA VAL A 98 -0.61 14.19 -32.27
C VAL A 98 -0.84 15.70 -32.20
N LYS A 99 -1.36 16.31 -33.28
CA LYS A 99 -1.70 17.74 -33.31
C LYS A 99 -2.75 18.11 -32.26
N LEU A 100 -3.79 17.28 -32.11
CA LEU A 100 -4.82 17.53 -31.10
C LEU A 100 -4.25 17.44 -29.67
N ALA A 101 -3.50 16.39 -29.35
CA ALA A 101 -2.92 16.19 -28.03
C ALA A 101 -2.02 17.38 -27.62
N LYS A 102 -1.15 17.83 -28.54
CA LYS A 102 -0.31 19.03 -28.35
C LYS A 102 -1.14 20.29 -28.09
N ARG A 103 -2.22 20.49 -28.85
CA ARG A 103 -3.12 21.66 -28.69
C ARG A 103 -3.87 21.65 -27.36
N LEU A 104 -4.25 20.47 -26.86
CA LEU A 104 -4.91 20.34 -25.56
C LEU A 104 -3.94 20.55 -24.39
N GLY A 105 -2.66 20.24 -24.57
CA GLY A 105 -1.58 20.49 -23.60
C GLY A 105 -1.64 19.64 -22.33
N ARG A 106 -2.58 18.70 -22.25
CA ARG A 106 -2.81 17.83 -21.07
C ARG A 106 -2.95 16.35 -21.43
N VAL A 107 -2.77 15.99 -22.70
CA VAL A 107 -2.75 14.60 -23.15
C VAL A 107 -1.35 14.28 -23.67
N GLU A 108 -0.67 13.36 -23.01
CA GLU A 108 0.62 12.83 -23.44
C GLU A 108 0.42 11.52 -24.19
N LEU A 109 1.29 11.28 -25.17
CA LEU A 109 1.22 10.15 -26.08
C LEU A 109 2.53 9.36 -25.94
N TYR A 110 2.42 8.05 -25.74
CA TYR A 110 3.54 7.14 -25.61
C TYR A 110 3.36 5.93 -26.52
N THR A 111 4.39 5.53 -27.26
CA THR A 111 4.36 4.26 -27.99
C THR A 111 4.86 3.11 -27.12
N LEU A 112 4.53 1.88 -27.52
CA LEU A 112 5.06 0.68 -26.88
C LEU A 112 6.58 0.67 -26.88
N GLU A 113 7.22 1.08 -27.98
CA GLU A 113 8.68 1.10 -28.10
C GLU A 113 9.31 2.09 -27.12
N GLU A 114 8.69 3.25 -26.90
CA GLU A 114 9.15 4.23 -25.92
C GLU A 114 9.06 3.66 -24.50
N ILE A 115 7.92 3.04 -24.18
CA ILE A 115 7.74 2.38 -22.88
C ILE A 115 8.75 1.25 -22.69
N VAL A 116 8.95 0.38 -23.69
CA VAL A 116 9.90 -0.73 -23.61
C VAL A 116 11.32 -0.20 -23.36
N ARG A 117 11.74 0.84 -24.07
CA ARG A 117 13.05 1.47 -23.85
C ARG A 117 13.19 2.03 -22.43
N GLU A 118 12.17 2.71 -21.94
CA GLU A 118 12.16 3.21 -20.57
C GLU A 118 12.23 2.06 -19.56
N VAL A 119 11.42 1.01 -19.74
CA VAL A 119 11.45 -0.20 -18.91
C VAL A 119 12.84 -0.85 -18.94
N GLU A 120 13.46 -1.01 -20.11
CA GLU A 120 14.79 -1.60 -20.27
C GLU A 120 15.88 -0.78 -19.59
N SER A 121 15.81 0.56 -19.68
CA SER A 121 16.74 1.46 -19.00
C SER A 121 16.59 1.48 -17.47
N ILE A 122 15.37 1.29 -16.96
CA ILE A 122 15.10 1.20 -15.52
C ILE A 122 15.40 -0.23 -15.00
N ARG A 123 15.27 -1.25 -15.85
CA ARG A 123 15.54 -2.68 -15.55
C ARG A 123 17.01 -3.00 -15.25
N PHE A 124 17.88 -2.03 -15.02
CA PHE A 124 19.14 -2.28 -14.32
C PHE A 124 18.78 -2.83 -12.93
N LYS A 125 18.85 -4.17 -12.83
CA LYS A 125 18.06 -5.04 -11.95
C LYS A 125 17.98 -4.49 -10.52
N PRO A 126 16.78 -4.30 -9.93
CA PRO A 126 16.69 -4.23 -8.49
C PRO A 126 17.29 -5.54 -7.96
N GLN A 127 18.44 -5.46 -7.29
CA GLN A 127 19.01 -6.61 -6.60
C GLN A 127 18.02 -6.99 -5.49
N SER A 128 17.25 -8.04 -5.74
CA SER A 128 16.39 -8.64 -4.72
C SER A 128 17.27 -9.09 -3.57
N THR A 129 17.20 -8.33 -2.48
CA THR A 129 18.01 -8.56 -1.29
C THR A 129 17.20 -9.39 -0.31
N PHE A 130 17.62 -10.61 -0.03
CA PHE A 130 16.96 -11.52 0.91
C PHE A 130 17.63 -11.42 2.28
N ILE A 131 16.83 -11.36 3.34
CA ILE A 131 17.32 -11.35 4.72
C ILE A 131 17.48 -12.80 5.18
N GLU A 132 18.66 -13.19 5.64
CA GLU A 132 18.85 -14.55 6.17
C GLU A 132 17.97 -14.75 7.42
N PRO A 133 17.24 -15.87 7.53
CA PRO A 133 16.46 -16.16 8.72
C PRO A 133 17.39 -16.39 9.92
N ILE A 134 17.05 -15.74 11.03
CA ILE A 134 17.74 -15.91 12.31
C ILE A 134 17.15 -17.11 13.06
N LEU A 135 15.83 -17.27 12.97
CA LEU A 135 15.12 -18.41 13.56
C LEU A 135 15.09 -19.58 12.58
N THR A 136 15.00 -20.80 13.10
CA THR A 136 14.67 -21.96 12.26
C THR A 136 13.17 -22.21 12.29
N PRO A 137 12.60 -22.89 11.27
CA PRO A 137 11.19 -23.27 11.28
C PRO A 137 10.79 -24.00 12.58
N TRP A 138 11.60 -24.98 13.00
CA TRP A 138 11.38 -25.71 14.24
C TRP A 138 11.33 -24.82 15.49
N THR A 139 12.22 -23.83 15.56
CA THR A 139 12.25 -22.88 16.69
C THR A 139 10.98 -22.03 16.73
N ALA A 140 10.51 -21.56 15.57
CA ALA A 140 9.27 -20.81 15.46
C ALA A 140 8.06 -21.65 15.87
N LEU A 141 7.94 -22.87 15.33
CA LEU A 141 6.85 -23.81 15.65
C LEU A 141 6.77 -24.07 17.17
N LYS A 142 7.89 -24.49 17.77
CA LYS A 142 7.95 -24.80 19.20
C LYS A 142 7.61 -23.58 20.07
N TRP A 143 8.12 -22.40 19.70
CA TRP A 143 7.80 -21.18 20.43
C TRP A 143 6.30 -20.85 20.39
N VAL A 144 5.66 -20.97 19.22
CA VAL A 144 4.21 -20.75 19.07
C VAL A 144 3.43 -21.73 19.94
N GLU A 145 3.78 -23.03 19.91
CA GLU A 145 3.15 -24.04 20.76
C GLU A 145 3.32 -23.78 22.25
N ASP A 146 4.45 -23.22 22.67
CA ASP A 146 4.74 -23.01 24.09
C ASP A 146 4.15 -21.71 24.63
N LYS A 147 4.08 -20.65 23.81
CA LYS A 147 3.75 -19.29 24.25
C LYS A 147 2.41 -18.75 23.75
N VAL A 148 1.91 -19.25 22.63
CA VAL A 148 0.71 -18.70 21.96
C VAL A 148 -0.46 -19.67 21.98
N ALA A 149 -0.19 -20.97 21.90
CA ALA A 149 -1.22 -22.01 21.96
C ALA A 149 -2.05 -21.91 23.25
N GLU A 150 -3.36 -21.98 23.10
CA GLU A 150 -4.28 -21.95 24.23
C GLU A 150 -4.04 -23.12 25.19
N ARG A 151 -4.28 -22.88 26.48
CA ARG A 151 -4.15 -23.87 27.55
C ARG A 151 -5.46 -23.97 28.31
N LYS A 152 -5.98 -25.18 28.47
CA LYS A 152 -7.05 -25.48 29.42
C LYS A 152 -6.40 -25.93 30.73
N LEU A 153 -6.67 -25.20 31.82
CA LEU A 153 -6.13 -25.48 33.17
C LEU A 153 -4.60 -25.63 33.19
N PHE A 154 -3.83 -24.54 33.01
CA PHE A 154 -2.36 -24.38 33.17
C PHE A 154 -1.37 -25.44 32.60
N ILE A 155 -1.82 -26.64 32.21
CA ILE A 155 -1.02 -27.86 32.00
C ILE A 155 -1.42 -28.57 30.69
N PHE A 156 -2.68 -28.50 30.26
CA PHE A 156 -3.13 -29.15 29.01
C PHE A 156 -3.22 -28.14 27.86
N LYS A 157 -2.36 -28.27 26.85
CA LYS A 157 -2.47 -27.50 25.60
C LYS A 157 -3.74 -27.92 24.87
N THR A 158 -4.61 -26.96 24.54
CA THR A 158 -5.81 -27.21 23.72
C THR A 158 -5.52 -27.11 22.24
N GLU A 159 -4.43 -26.44 21.89
CA GLU A 159 -3.93 -26.30 20.52
C GLU A 159 -2.55 -26.94 20.39
N ARG A 160 -2.27 -27.51 19.22
CA ARG A 160 -0.95 -28.03 18.82
C ARG A 160 -0.55 -27.49 17.45
N GLY A 161 0.75 -27.38 17.20
CA GLY A 161 1.27 -27.06 15.88
C GLY A 161 1.09 -28.24 14.95
N GLU A 162 0.39 -28.04 13.84
CA GLU A 162 0.18 -29.07 12.81
C GLU A 162 1.19 -28.94 11.67
N SER A 163 1.44 -27.72 11.21
CA SER A 163 2.35 -27.46 10.10
C SER A 163 3.01 -26.08 10.22
N ILE A 164 4.08 -25.90 9.44
CA ILE A 164 4.80 -24.65 9.30
C ILE A 164 5.17 -24.42 7.83
N GLU A 165 4.92 -23.20 7.35
CA GLU A 165 5.32 -22.74 6.02
C GLU A 165 6.40 -21.66 6.17
N SER A 166 7.51 -21.81 5.45
CA SER A 166 8.61 -20.83 5.37
C SER A 166 8.37 -19.91 4.18
N ILE A 167 8.25 -18.60 4.42
CA ILE A 167 7.83 -17.64 3.40
C ILE A 167 8.75 -16.41 3.42
N TYR A 168 9.21 -15.95 2.26
CA TYR A 168 9.77 -14.61 2.09
C TYR A 168 8.66 -13.64 1.71
N ILE A 169 8.47 -12.60 2.52
CA ILE A 169 7.57 -11.49 2.19
C ILE A 169 8.37 -10.30 1.64
N PRO A 170 7.88 -9.64 0.57
CA PRO A 170 8.48 -8.43 0.06
C PRO A 170 8.20 -7.26 1.00
N LEU A 171 9.26 -6.53 1.36
CA LEU A 171 9.22 -5.29 2.13
C LEU A 171 9.96 -4.20 1.37
N PHE A 172 9.63 -2.95 1.68
CA PHE A 172 10.41 -1.79 1.28
C PHE A 172 11.08 -1.18 2.50
N TYR A 173 12.40 -1.08 2.44
CA TYR A 173 13.20 -0.26 3.33
C TYR A 173 13.27 1.15 2.78
N ILE A 174 12.75 2.11 3.55
CA ILE A 174 12.56 3.48 3.10
C ILE A 174 13.29 4.43 4.04
N ARG A 175 14.18 5.25 3.48
CA ARG A 175 14.75 6.42 4.17
C ARG A 175 13.88 7.62 3.83
N CYS A 176 13.39 8.32 4.85
CA CYS A 176 12.50 9.45 4.64
C CYS A 176 12.67 10.52 5.73
N LYS A 177 12.05 11.67 5.47
CA LYS A 177 11.98 12.80 6.39
C LYS A 177 10.54 13.01 6.85
N ILE A 178 10.28 12.86 8.14
CA ILE A 178 8.95 12.97 8.74
C ILE A 178 8.87 14.23 9.62
N PRO A 179 7.83 15.08 9.49
CA PRO A 179 7.58 16.17 10.42
C PRO A 179 7.25 15.64 11.82
N VAL A 180 7.93 16.13 12.85
CA VAL A 180 7.71 15.70 14.24
C VAL A 180 6.99 16.74 15.09
N ASP A 181 7.41 17.99 15.00
CA ASP A 181 6.86 19.13 15.74
C ASP A 181 7.05 20.41 14.91
N GLN A 182 6.45 21.53 15.34
CA GLN A 182 6.50 22.86 14.71
C GLN A 182 7.78 23.14 13.88
N GLY A 183 7.74 22.85 12.58
CA GLY A 183 8.84 23.08 11.63
C GLY A 183 10.03 22.10 11.73
N LYS A 184 10.07 21.20 12.71
CA LYS A 184 11.11 20.18 12.88
C LYS A 184 10.82 18.95 12.03
N VAL A 185 11.85 18.52 11.33
CA VAL A 185 11.83 17.31 10.49
C VAL A 185 12.85 16.33 11.05
N ARG A 186 12.43 15.09 11.28
CA ARG A 186 13.31 13.98 11.66
C ARG A 186 13.58 13.13 10.44
N GLU A 187 14.84 12.87 10.16
CA GLU A 187 15.23 11.84 9.22
C GLU A 187 15.12 10.49 9.91
N THR A 188 14.45 9.54 9.28
CA THR A 188 14.12 8.24 9.85
C THR A 188 14.14 7.17 8.77
N ARG A 189 14.15 5.92 9.21
CA ARG A 189 14.00 4.75 8.35
C ARG A 189 12.76 3.98 8.75
N ILE A 190 12.03 3.49 7.78
CA ILE A 190 10.80 2.71 8.00
C ILE A 190 10.82 1.48 7.11
N LEU A 191 10.20 0.40 7.59
CA LEU A 191 9.86 -0.75 6.76
C LEU A 191 8.39 -0.65 6.39
N VAL A 192 8.07 -0.95 5.15
CA VAL A 192 6.70 -1.00 4.65
C VAL A 192 6.48 -2.37 4.02
N SER A 193 5.39 -3.04 4.37
CA SER A 193 5.01 -4.29 3.73
C SER A 193 4.58 -4.03 2.29
N ALA A 194 5.22 -4.70 1.34
CA ALA A 194 4.82 -4.60 -0.07
C ALA A 194 3.55 -5.45 -0.36
N LEU A 195 3.07 -6.22 0.61
CA LEU A 195 1.84 -7.00 0.53
C LEU A 195 0.61 -6.19 0.95
N THR A 196 0.78 -5.27 1.91
CA THR A 196 -0.32 -4.45 2.45
C THR A 196 -0.20 -2.97 2.11
N GLY A 197 0.98 -2.51 1.69
CA GLY A 197 1.28 -1.09 1.48
C GLY A 197 1.47 -0.31 2.78
N LEU A 198 1.46 -0.98 3.94
CA LEU A 198 1.41 -0.35 5.25
C LEU A 198 2.77 -0.36 5.97
N PRO A 199 3.12 0.69 6.73
CA PRO A 199 4.32 0.72 7.56
C PRO A 199 4.27 -0.38 8.62
N LEU A 200 5.40 -1.02 8.87
CA LEU A 200 5.55 -1.95 9.98
C LEU A 200 5.94 -1.19 11.24
N ALA A 201 5.25 -1.47 12.34
CA ALA A 201 5.58 -0.94 13.67
C ALA A 201 5.77 -2.07 14.68
N TYR A 202 6.63 -1.85 15.66
CA TYR A 202 6.84 -2.75 16.79
C TYR A 202 6.17 -2.21 18.05
N ASP A 203 5.30 -3.01 18.67
CA ASP A 203 4.82 -2.72 20.02
C ASP A 203 5.68 -3.45 21.04
N GLN A 204 6.48 -2.67 21.79
CA GLN A 204 7.36 -3.20 22.84
C GLN A 204 6.60 -3.93 23.96
N LYS A 205 5.37 -3.50 24.28
CA LYS A 205 4.62 -4.07 25.41
C LYS A 205 4.13 -5.47 25.09
N SER A 206 3.54 -5.64 23.92
CA SER A 206 3.05 -6.94 23.45
C SER A 206 4.11 -7.78 22.74
N ARG A 207 5.24 -7.17 22.34
CA ARG A 207 6.28 -7.77 21.50
C ARG A 207 5.72 -8.29 20.19
N ILE A 208 4.97 -7.44 19.49
CA ILE A 208 4.30 -7.77 18.23
C ILE A 208 4.74 -6.76 17.16
N ILE A 209 5.01 -7.25 15.96
CA ILE A 209 5.06 -6.42 14.75
C ILE A 209 3.66 -6.40 14.16
N TYR A 210 3.21 -5.25 13.67
CA TYR A 210 1.93 -5.14 12.99
C TYR A 210 1.99 -4.18 11.80
N ASP A 211 1.07 -4.37 10.86
CA ASP A 211 0.78 -3.41 9.79
C ASP A 211 0.11 -2.16 10.41
N ALA A 212 0.86 -1.08 10.57
CA ALA A 212 0.36 0.15 11.15
C ALA A 212 -0.58 0.91 10.20
N LEU A 213 -1.45 1.75 10.78
CA LEU A 213 -2.33 2.67 10.04
C LEU A 213 -3.39 1.98 9.16
N GLU A 214 -3.63 0.68 9.36
CA GLU A 214 -4.63 -0.08 8.60
C GLU A 214 -6.04 0.53 8.66
N HIS A 215 -6.42 1.17 9.77
CA HIS A 215 -7.75 1.73 9.94
C HIS A 215 -7.97 3.03 9.14
N ILE A 216 -6.91 3.63 8.59
CA ILE A 216 -7.01 4.92 7.91
C ILE A 216 -6.63 4.87 6.42
N VAL A 217 -6.29 3.68 5.90
CA VAL A 217 -5.81 3.50 4.52
C VAL A 217 -6.83 3.90 3.45
N ASP A 218 -8.12 3.77 3.75
CA ASP A 218 -9.23 4.01 2.81
C ASP A 218 -10.04 5.27 3.15
N LEU A 219 -9.54 6.12 4.06
CA LEU A 219 -10.25 7.34 4.43
C LEU A 219 -10.23 8.35 3.28
N PRO A 220 -11.37 9.05 3.02
CA PRO A 220 -11.38 10.18 2.10
C PRO A 220 -10.33 11.23 2.49
N LYS A 221 -9.65 11.83 1.51
CA LYS A 221 -8.51 12.75 1.72
C LYS A 221 -8.82 13.90 2.70
N ASP A 222 -10.03 14.47 2.61
CA ASP A 222 -10.49 15.53 3.50
C ASP A 222 -10.71 15.04 4.94
N ILE A 223 -11.22 13.82 5.10
CA ILE A 223 -11.37 13.18 6.42
C ILE A 223 -10.01 12.81 7.01
N LEU A 224 -9.09 12.31 6.19
CA LEU A 224 -7.72 12.00 6.60
C LEU A 224 -6.97 13.25 7.09
N GLU A 225 -7.14 14.39 6.41
CA GLU A 225 -6.54 15.67 6.82
C GLU A 225 -7.02 16.07 8.23
N ILE A 226 -8.33 16.01 8.46
CA ILE A 226 -8.94 16.34 9.75
C ILE A 226 -8.48 15.35 10.82
N TYR A 227 -8.48 14.06 10.51
CA TYR A 227 -8.00 13.02 11.41
C TYR A 227 -6.56 13.31 11.86
N ARG A 228 -5.65 13.65 10.94
CA ARG A 228 -4.25 13.95 11.27
C ARG A 228 -4.09 15.16 12.18
N VAL A 229 -4.88 16.22 11.98
CA VAL A 229 -4.80 17.45 12.79
C VAL A 229 -5.31 17.23 14.21
N HIS A 230 -6.30 16.35 14.37
CA HIS A 230 -7.01 16.19 15.63
C HIS A 230 -6.79 14.84 16.32
N ALA A 231 -6.02 13.91 15.75
CA ALA A 231 -5.68 12.63 16.36
C ALA A 231 -5.06 12.83 17.75
N GLY A 232 -5.58 12.10 18.74
CA GLY A 232 -5.17 12.19 20.14
C GLY A 232 -5.77 13.38 20.90
N ARG A 233 -6.69 14.14 20.30
CA ARG A 233 -7.32 15.31 20.91
C ARG A 233 -8.79 15.08 21.19
N ARG A 234 -9.28 15.77 22.23
CA ARG A 234 -10.71 16.00 22.42
C ARG A 234 -11.11 17.21 21.59
N VAL A 235 -12.15 17.06 20.78
CA VAL A 235 -12.62 18.07 19.84
C VAL A 235 -14.11 18.26 20.04
N ALA A 236 -14.53 19.51 20.17
CA ALA A 236 -15.93 19.86 20.22
C ALA A 236 -16.54 19.83 18.80
N ARG A 237 -17.79 19.38 18.67
CA ARG A 237 -18.52 19.43 17.39
C ARG A 237 -18.52 20.84 16.79
N SER A 238 -18.68 21.87 17.62
CA SER A 238 -18.67 23.28 17.19
C SER A 238 -17.35 23.69 16.53
N GLU A 239 -16.22 23.18 16.99
CA GLU A 239 -14.89 23.45 16.42
C GLU A 239 -14.81 22.90 14.99
N ILE A 240 -15.18 21.63 14.79
CA ILE A 240 -15.15 21.03 13.44
C ILE A 240 -16.13 21.74 12.49
N ILE A 241 -17.34 22.06 12.95
CA ILE A 241 -18.33 22.77 12.12
C ILE A 241 -17.83 24.15 11.71
N GLN A 242 -17.22 24.89 12.64
CA GLN A 242 -16.73 26.24 12.37
C GLN A 242 -15.66 26.25 11.27
N TYR A 243 -14.73 25.29 11.27
CA TYR A 243 -13.62 25.25 10.31
C TYR A 243 -13.92 24.45 9.03
N TYR A 244 -14.75 23.41 9.12
CA TYR A 244 -14.94 22.43 8.04
C TYR A 244 -16.39 22.22 7.60
N GLY A 245 -17.36 22.79 8.32
CA GLY A 245 -18.78 22.68 8.02
C GLY A 245 -19.47 21.42 8.57
N GLU A 246 -20.81 21.47 8.64
CA GLU A 246 -21.65 20.41 9.20
C GLU A 246 -21.56 19.09 8.41
N SER A 247 -21.55 19.16 7.08
CA SER A 247 -21.46 17.98 6.21
C SER A 247 -20.19 17.17 6.48
N THR A 248 -19.08 17.86 6.76
CA THR A 248 -17.79 17.25 7.10
C THR A 248 -17.83 16.57 8.45
N TRP A 249 -18.45 17.18 9.46
CA TRP A 249 -18.68 16.55 10.77
C TRP A 249 -19.45 15.23 10.62
N ILE A 250 -20.55 15.23 9.87
CA ILE A 250 -21.36 14.02 9.65
C ILE A 250 -20.53 12.93 8.97
N ARG A 251 -19.77 13.29 7.93
CA ARG A 251 -18.88 12.34 7.23
C ARG A 251 -17.77 11.82 8.15
N LEU A 252 -17.12 12.68 8.91
CA LEU A 252 -16.10 12.31 9.89
C LEU A 252 -16.63 11.24 10.85
N MET A 253 -17.81 11.49 11.45
CA MET A 253 -18.45 10.54 12.35
C MET A 253 -18.82 9.23 11.65
N LYS A 254 -19.37 9.30 10.42
CA LYS A 254 -19.73 8.13 9.60
C LYS A 254 -18.51 7.25 9.30
N HIS A 255 -17.35 7.84 9.02
CA HIS A 255 -16.14 7.09 8.67
C HIS A 255 -15.38 6.61 9.91
N LEU A 256 -15.22 7.44 10.94
CA LEU A 256 -14.35 7.11 12.08
C LEU A 256 -15.02 6.24 13.14
N THR A 257 -16.33 6.39 13.38
CA THR A 257 -17.04 5.65 14.44
C THR A 257 -16.99 4.13 14.23
N PRO A 258 -17.32 3.59 13.03
CA PRO A 258 -17.28 2.13 12.82
C PRO A 258 -15.87 1.53 12.94
N ARG A 259 -14.84 2.37 12.80
CA ARG A 259 -13.43 1.97 12.92
C ARG A 259 -12.90 2.09 14.36
N GLY A 260 -13.74 2.50 15.31
CA GLY A 260 -13.32 2.76 16.69
C GLY A 260 -12.36 3.95 16.84
N LEU A 261 -12.26 4.81 15.81
CA LEU A 261 -11.33 5.95 15.80
C LEU A 261 -11.91 7.21 16.45
N VAL A 262 -13.14 7.12 16.95
CA VAL A 262 -13.82 8.19 17.68
C VAL A 262 -14.48 7.63 18.93
N LYS A 263 -14.25 8.28 20.07
CA LYS A 263 -14.91 8.00 21.34
C LYS A 263 -15.74 9.22 21.77
N ARG A 264 -17.02 9.01 22.10
CA ARG A 264 -17.87 10.09 22.64
C ARG A 264 -17.48 10.38 24.09
N ILE A 265 -17.36 11.67 24.43
CA ILE A 265 -16.97 12.14 25.78
C ILE A 265 -18.14 12.84 26.47
N THR A 266 -18.76 13.82 25.83
CA THR A 266 -19.92 14.56 26.35
C THR A 266 -20.99 14.70 25.28
N GLU A 267 -22.26 14.78 25.70
CA GLU A 267 -23.40 14.99 24.78
C GLU A 267 -23.81 16.45 24.64
N ARG A 268 -23.56 17.30 25.66
CA ARG A 268 -23.93 18.72 25.65
C ARG A 268 -22.85 19.56 26.34
N PRO A 269 -21.99 20.28 25.58
CA PRO A 269 -21.84 20.21 24.12
C PRO A 269 -21.32 18.84 23.66
N VAL A 270 -21.59 18.46 22.41
CA VAL A 270 -21.06 17.22 21.83
C VAL A 270 -19.55 17.33 21.72
N THR A 271 -18.83 16.51 22.47
CA THR A 271 -17.36 16.41 22.43
C THR A 271 -16.96 14.98 22.15
N VAL A 272 -16.02 14.81 21.23
CA VAL A 272 -15.45 13.52 20.87
C VAL A 272 -13.94 13.51 21.08
N GLU A 273 -13.38 12.37 21.41
CA GLU A 273 -11.96 12.10 21.36
C GLU A 273 -11.65 11.36 20.05
N ILE A 274 -10.76 11.91 19.23
CA ILE A 274 -10.26 11.22 18.04
C ILE A 274 -9.07 10.38 18.47
N ILE A 275 -9.20 9.06 18.39
CA ILE A 275 -8.18 8.12 18.87
C ILE A 275 -6.95 8.23 17.99
N ASN A 276 -5.77 8.43 18.59
CA ASN A 276 -4.50 8.43 17.86
C ASN A 276 -4.02 6.99 17.64
N ILE A 277 -3.96 6.55 16.38
CA ILE A 277 -3.37 5.26 16.00
C ILE A 277 -1.99 5.41 15.34
N TYR A 278 -1.49 6.64 15.20
CA TYR A 278 -0.17 6.84 14.58
C TYR A 278 0.90 6.19 15.46
N PRO A 279 1.71 5.26 14.91
CA PRO A 279 2.83 4.71 15.65
C PRO A 279 3.84 5.84 15.93
N THR A 280 4.55 5.73 17.04
CA THR A 280 5.70 6.61 17.29
C THR A 280 6.79 6.32 16.26
N ILE A 281 7.63 7.31 15.96
CA ILE A 281 8.78 7.09 15.05
C ILE A 281 9.69 5.99 15.60
N ASP A 282 9.89 5.96 16.92
CA ASP A 282 10.73 4.94 17.54
C ASP A 282 10.14 3.52 17.36
N ALA A 283 8.80 3.37 17.37
CA ALA A 283 8.15 2.08 17.07
C ALA A 283 8.37 1.63 15.61
N LEU A 284 8.44 2.57 14.66
CA LEU A 284 8.77 2.28 13.26
C LEU A 284 10.25 1.90 13.10
N GLU A 285 11.15 2.67 13.72
CA GLU A 285 12.60 2.44 13.62
C GLU A 285 13.04 1.12 14.26
N GLN A 286 12.40 0.69 15.35
CA GLN A 286 12.72 -0.57 16.02
C GLN A 286 12.58 -1.79 15.11
N VAL A 287 11.58 -1.82 14.23
CA VAL A 287 11.45 -2.90 13.24
C VAL A 287 12.63 -2.85 12.27
N VAL A 288 13.06 -1.66 11.85
CA VAL A 288 14.18 -1.46 10.93
C VAL A 288 15.49 -1.97 11.54
N GLU A 289 15.77 -1.62 12.79
CA GLU A 289 16.98 -2.05 13.50
C GLU A 289 17.12 -3.58 13.53
N SER A 290 15.99 -4.31 13.55
CA SER A 290 15.96 -5.77 13.54
C SER A 290 16.41 -6.38 12.21
N ILE A 291 16.27 -5.67 11.08
CA ILE A 291 16.70 -6.13 9.76
C ILE A 291 18.10 -5.64 9.40
N GLU A 292 18.49 -4.44 9.85
CA GLU A 292 19.78 -3.85 9.49
C GLU A 292 20.96 -4.69 9.98
N LYS A 293 20.83 -5.29 11.17
CA LYS A 293 21.83 -6.15 11.81
C LYS A 293 21.89 -7.57 11.22
N THR A 294 20.96 -7.91 10.33
CA THR A 294 20.84 -9.25 9.77
C THR A 294 21.61 -9.38 8.46
N ARG A 295 22.21 -10.56 8.26
CA ARG A 295 22.94 -10.90 7.04
C ARG A 295 21.98 -10.93 5.85
N LYS A 296 22.50 -10.54 4.69
CA LYS A 296 21.73 -10.37 3.46
C LYS A 296 22.35 -11.22 2.35
N THR A 297 21.51 -11.78 1.48
CA THR A 297 21.91 -12.60 0.34
C THR A 297 21.18 -12.16 -0.93
N ASP A 298 21.75 -12.46 -2.09
CA ASP A 298 21.14 -12.15 -3.39
C ASP A 298 20.18 -13.24 -3.89
N LYS A 299 20.07 -14.35 -3.13
CA LYS A 299 19.23 -15.49 -3.47
C LYS A 299 18.43 -15.93 -2.24
N PRO A 300 17.17 -16.37 -2.45
CA PRO A 300 16.38 -16.96 -1.38
C PRO A 300 16.98 -18.30 -0.95
N GLN A 301 16.71 -18.69 0.30
CA GLN A 301 16.92 -20.06 0.73
C GLN A 301 15.94 -21.00 0.01
N SER A 302 16.38 -22.21 -0.34
CA SER A 302 15.66 -23.12 -1.24
C SER A 302 14.33 -23.64 -0.71
N ASP A 303 14.13 -23.61 0.60
CA ASP A 303 12.95 -24.09 1.31
C ASP A 303 11.91 -23.00 1.59
N PHE A 304 12.12 -21.78 1.09
CA PHE A 304 11.20 -20.66 1.29
C PHE A 304 10.40 -20.36 0.02
N GLU A 305 9.08 -20.20 0.19
CA GLU A 305 8.23 -19.62 -0.84
C GLU A 305 8.44 -18.10 -0.90
N VAL A 306 8.70 -17.53 -2.09
CA VAL A 306 8.83 -16.06 -2.24
C VAL A 306 7.49 -15.48 -2.68
N LYS A 307 6.88 -14.61 -1.87
CA LYS A 307 5.66 -13.91 -2.26
C LYS A 307 5.97 -12.75 -3.20
N GLU A 308 5.09 -12.56 -4.17
CA GLU A 308 5.13 -11.41 -5.07
C GLU A 308 4.61 -10.16 -4.34
N GLN A 309 5.14 -9.00 -4.71
CA GLN A 309 4.66 -7.72 -4.18
C GLN A 309 3.28 -7.39 -4.75
N LEU A 310 2.41 -6.81 -3.93
CA LEU A 310 1.10 -6.31 -4.36
C LEU A 310 1.09 -4.79 -4.55
N TYR A 311 1.90 -4.08 -3.77
CA TYR A 311 2.00 -2.63 -3.81
C TYR A 311 3.31 -2.19 -4.44
N SER A 312 3.22 -1.25 -5.40
CA SER A 312 4.39 -0.63 -6.02
C SER A 312 5.08 0.34 -5.06
N GLN A 313 6.36 0.62 -5.34
CA GLN A 313 7.13 1.67 -4.66
C GLN A 313 6.42 3.03 -4.69
N GLY A 314 5.72 3.32 -5.79
CA GLY A 314 4.95 4.55 -5.95
C GLY A 314 3.73 4.63 -5.07
N SER A 315 2.95 3.56 -5.02
CA SER A 315 1.77 3.45 -4.15
C SER A 315 2.13 3.69 -2.70
N ILE A 316 3.25 3.12 -2.26
CA ILE A 316 3.78 3.31 -0.91
C ILE A 316 4.28 4.73 -0.69
N THR A 317 5.04 5.29 -1.63
CA THR A 317 5.51 6.68 -1.52
C THR A 317 4.35 7.64 -1.36
N LEU A 318 3.31 7.50 -2.18
CA LEU A 318 2.12 8.34 -2.09
C LEU A 318 1.41 8.17 -0.75
N PHE A 319 1.23 6.93 -0.28
CA PHE A 319 0.62 6.66 1.02
C PHE A 319 1.38 7.37 2.15
N LEU A 320 2.71 7.22 2.17
CA LEU A 320 3.57 7.84 3.20
C LEU A 320 3.53 9.37 3.13
N GLU A 321 3.53 9.95 1.94
CA GLU A 321 3.41 11.40 1.73
C GLU A 321 2.05 11.93 2.20
N GLN A 322 0.97 11.19 1.94
CA GLN A 322 -0.38 11.62 2.33
C GLN A 322 -0.62 11.44 3.83
N VAL A 323 -0.29 10.26 4.35
CA VAL A 323 -0.67 9.85 5.71
C VAL A 323 0.34 10.37 6.74
N LEU A 324 1.64 10.26 6.46
CA LEU A 324 2.71 10.66 7.37
C LEU A 324 3.35 12.01 7.01
N ARG A 325 2.99 12.65 5.89
CA ARG A 325 3.73 13.80 5.33
C ARG A 325 5.23 13.50 5.15
N ALA A 326 5.57 12.23 4.98
CA ALA A 326 6.95 11.81 4.84
C ALA A 326 7.48 12.22 3.47
N LYS A 327 8.66 12.83 3.41
CA LYS A 327 9.38 13.02 2.16
C LYS A 327 10.32 11.84 1.95
N THR A 328 9.97 10.94 1.04
CA THR A 328 10.79 9.77 0.69
C THR A 328 12.10 10.21 0.02
N GLN A 329 13.22 9.65 0.48
CA GLN A 329 14.56 9.92 -0.08
C GLN A 329 15.07 8.71 -0.88
N THR A 330 14.95 7.51 -0.33
CA THR A 330 15.38 6.27 -0.98
C THR A 330 14.40 5.15 -0.64
N ILE A 331 14.19 4.25 -1.60
CA ILE A 331 13.39 3.04 -1.43
C ILE A 331 14.19 1.84 -1.93
N ILE A 332 14.32 0.81 -1.08
CA ILE A 332 15.06 -0.42 -1.38
C ILE A 332 14.11 -1.57 -1.13
N GLN A 333 13.94 -2.44 -2.12
CA GLN A 333 13.16 -3.66 -1.95
C GLN A 333 14.01 -4.74 -1.31
N LEU A 334 13.45 -5.39 -0.29
CA LEU A 334 14.05 -6.54 0.37
C LEU A 334 13.00 -7.61 0.64
N TYR A 335 13.46 -8.82 0.91
CA TYR A 335 12.61 -9.97 1.21
C TYR A 335 12.94 -10.48 2.60
N ALA A 336 11.95 -10.47 3.49
CA ALA A 336 12.14 -10.86 4.88
C ALA A 336 11.45 -12.21 5.18
N PRO A 337 12.11 -13.13 5.91
CA PRO A 337 11.58 -14.46 6.18
C PRO A 337 10.51 -14.40 7.29
N VAL A 338 9.37 -15.03 7.07
CA VAL A 338 8.33 -15.29 8.07
C VAL A 338 8.01 -16.78 8.12
N TYR A 339 7.48 -17.21 9.26
CA TYR A 339 6.97 -18.55 9.46
C TYR A 339 5.47 -18.49 9.73
N LYS A 340 4.69 -19.14 8.87
CA LYS A 340 3.25 -19.32 9.10
C LYS A 340 3.03 -20.66 9.78
N VAL A 341 2.68 -20.62 11.07
CA VAL A 341 2.43 -21.79 11.91
C VAL A 341 0.94 -22.04 12.01
N LYS A 342 0.49 -23.23 11.62
CA LYS A 342 -0.90 -23.65 11.78
C LYS A 342 -1.09 -24.31 13.14
N LEU A 343 -1.89 -23.68 14.00
CA LEU A 343 -2.34 -24.25 15.26
C LEU A 343 -3.70 -24.90 15.07
N VAL A 344 -3.88 -26.12 15.60
CA VAL A 344 -5.14 -26.88 15.51
C VAL A 344 -5.60 -27.28 16.90
N ASP A 345 -6.88 -27.07 17.21
CA ASP A 345 -7.50 -27.44 18.47
C ASP A 345 -7.98 -28.91 18.49
N ASN A 346 -8.41 -29.39 19.65
CA ASN A 346 -8.94 -30.76 19.81
C ASN A 346 -10.25 -31.03 19.03
N ARG A 347 -10.90 -30.00 18.47
CA ARG A 347 -12.12 -30.09 17.66
C ARG A 347 -11.81 -30.01 16.16
N GLY A 348 -10.54 -29.83 15.78
CA GLY A 348 -10.12 -29.65 14.39
C GLY A 348 -10.27 -28.20 13.87
N ASN A 349 -10.65 -27.24 14.72
CA ASN A 349 -10.57 -25.83 14.34
C ASN A 349 -9.10 -25.42 14.27
N TYR A 350 -8.78 -24.47 13.40
CA TYR A 350 -7.41 -24.00 13.24
C TYR A 350 -7.31 -22.49 13.13
N ARG A 351 -6.14 -21.96 13.46
CA ARG A 351 -5.73 -20.58 13.20
C ARG A 351 -4.25 -20.53 12.82
N ASN A 352 -3.89 -19.52 12.05
CA ASN A 352 -2.51 -19.28 11.64
C ASN A 352 -1.85 -18.22 12.52
N ILE A 353 -0.63 -18.48 12.94
CA ILE A 353 0.23 -17.51 13.63
C ILE A 353 1.43 -17.23 12.74
N ILE A 354 1.68 -15.96 12.45
CA ILE A 354 2.85 -15.56 11.67
C ILE A 354 3.95 -15.12 12.63
N VAL A 355 5.14 -15.67 12.47
CA VAL A 355 6.32 -15.34 13.28
C VAL A 355 7.36 -14.67 12.37
N ALA A 356 7.88 -13.52 12.78
CA ALA A 356 8.96 -12.84 12.09
C ALA A 356 10.28 -13.65 12.24
N GLY A 357 10.79 -14.17 11.13
CA GLY A 357 11.99 -15.03 11.10
C GLY A 357 13.32 -14.26 11.12
N TRP A 358 13.30 -12.94 10.90
CA TRP A 358 14.50 -12.09 10.91
C TRP A 358 14.82 -11.49 12.28
N ILE A 359 14.04 -11.78 13.33
CA ILE A 359 14.27 -11.26 14.67
C ILE A 359 14.80 -12.37 15.57
N LYS A 360 15.82 -12.06 16.36
CA LYS A 360 16.44 -13.01 17.29
C LYS A 360 15.46 -13.55 18.34
N GLU A 361 14.61 -12.69 18.87
CA GLU A 361 13.50 -13.09 19.75
C GLU A 361 12.25 -13.37 18.91
N PRO A 362 11.68 -14.59 18.98
CA PRO A 362 10.46 -14.91 18.26
C PRO A 362 9.34 -13.90 18.57
N THR A 363 8.81 -13.31 17.51
CA THR A 363 7.91 -12.16 17.55
C THR A 363 6.76 -12.44 16.61
N ILE A 364 5.52 -12.26 17.08
CA ILE A 364 4.34 -12.38 16.21
C ILE A 364 4.34 -11.21 15.22
N TYR A 365 4.08 -11.51 13.96
CA TYR A 365 3.77 -10.53 12.94
C TYR A 365 2.27 -10.54 12.65
N ASN A 366 1.54 -9.59 13.23
CA ASN A 366 0.11 -9.43 13.01
C ASN A 366 -0.14 -8.69 11.69
N THR A 367 -0.41 -9.44 10.65
CA THR A 367 -0.74 -8.93 9.32
C THR A 367 -2.03 -9.53 8.82
N LYS A 368 -2.87 -8.72 8.16
CA LYS A 368 -4.12 -9.19 7.55
C LYS A 368 -3.92 -10.00 6.28
N TYR A 369 -2.72 -9.99 5.71
CA TYR A 369 -2.45 -10.68 4.46
C TYR A 369 -2.58 -12.21 4.57
N PHE A 370 -2.28 -12.79 5.74
CA PHE A 370 -2.27 -14.24 5.95
C PHE A 370 -3.46 -14.76 6.77
N ILE A 371 -4.42 -13.89 7.13
CA ILE A 371 -5.59 -14.22 7.96
C ILE A 371 -6.65 -14.95 7.15
#